data_AF-A0A2V5YQ49-F1
#
_entry.id   AF-A0A2V5YQ49-F1
#
_cell.length_a   1.000
_cell.length_b   1.000
_cell.length_c   1.000
_cell.angle_alpha   90.00
_cell.angle_beta   90.00
_cell.angle_gamma   90.00
#
_symmetry.space_group_name_H-M   'P 1'
#
loop_
_entity.id
_entity.type
_entity.pdbx_description
1 polymer ?
#
loop_
_entity_poly.entity_id
_entity_poly.type
_entity_poly.pdbx_seq_one_letter_code
_entity_poly.pdbx_strand_id
1 'polypeptide(L)'
;MLRAANTGVTCFINQFGRVTQELRDETGSTFTEGVLSGDIKVPSEHELTFYARHGELFAKVCGVITLIAIVLTSLTRWRRL
;
A
#
# COMPACT_ATOMS: atom_id res chain seq x y z
N MET A 1 10.68 3.27 2.65
CA MET A 1 10.99 2.66 1.35
C MET A 1 11.82 3.65 0.55
N LEU A 2 12.94 3.18 0.00
CA LEU A 2 13.74 3.91 -0.97
C LEU A 2 13.37 3.38 -2.36
N ARG A 3 12.97 4.28 -3.27
CA ARG A 3 12.67 3.92 -4.67
C ARG A 3 13.69 4.59 -5.57
N ALA A 4 14.51 3.78 -6.23
CA ALA A 4 15.45 4.22 -7.27
C ALA A 4 14.97 3.71 -8.62
N ALA A 5 14.69 4.62 -9.54
CA ALA A 5 14.27 4.31 -10.90
C ALA A 5 15.29 4.88 -11.91
N ASN A 6 15.48 4.18 -13.05
CA ASN A 6 16.33 4.66 -14.13
C ASN A 6 15.75 5.94 -14.78
N THR A 7 14.44 5.91 -15.04
CA THR A 7 13.63 7.07 -15.45
C THR A 7 12.30 7.04 -14.68
N GLY A 8 11.70 8.22 -14.47
CA GLY A 8 10.48 8.36 -13.70
C GLY A 8 10.74 8.64 -12.21
N VAL A 9 9.85 8.19 -11.33
CA VAL A 9 9.84 8.65 -9.93
C VAL A 9 10.89 7.93 -9.09
N THR A 10 12.01 8.61 -8.84
CA THR A 10 13.00 8.30 -7.78
C THR A 10 12.66 9.11 -6.54
N CYS A 11 12.37 8.43 -5.42
CA CYS A 11 11.82 9.10 -4.22
C CYS A 11 12.02 8.32 -2.92
N PHE A 12 11.87 9.03 -1.81
CA PHE A 12 11.80 8.46 -0.46
C PHE A 12 10.36 8.44 0.03
N ILE A 13 9.95 7.29 0.58
CA ILE A 13 8.59 7.07 1.07
C ILE A 13 8.67 6.64 2.53
N ASN A 14 7.97 7.35 3.41
CA ASN A 14 7.94 7.01 4.85
C ASN A 14 7.03 5.81 5.16
N GLN A 15 7.02 5.37 6.42
CA GLN A 15 6.23 4.22 6.88
C GLN A 15 4.71 4.38 6.73
N PHE A 16 4.22 5.61 6.55
CA PHE A 16 2.81 5.92 6.32
C PHE A 16 2.47 6.03 4.82
N GLY A 17 3.41 5.71 3.94
CA GLY A 17 3.22 5.77 2.48
C GLY A 17 3.32 7.18 1.89
N ARG A 18 3.81 8.18 2.64
CA ARG A 18 3.97 9.55 2.13
C ARG A 18 5.33 9.72 1.46
N VAL A 19 5.35 10.37 0.31
CA VAL A 19 6.59 10.82 -0.35
C VAL A 19 7.19 11.97 0.45
N THR A 20 8.41 11.81 0.93
CA THR A 20 9.13 12.82 1.73
C THR A 20 10.14 13.60 0.90
N GLN A 21 10.71 12.97 -0.12
CA GLN A 21 11.66 13.57 -1.06
C GLN A 21 11.49 12.91 -2.42
N GLU A 22 11.67 13.67 -3.50
CA GLU A 22 11.55 13.19 -4.87
C GLU A 22 12.57 13.91 -5.76
N LEU A 23 13.22 13.17 -6.66
CA LEU A 23 14.13 13.74 -7.65
C LEU A 23 13.32 14.36 -8.79
N ARG A 24 13.44 15.66 -8.96
CA ARG A 24 12.84 16.41 -10.07
C ARG A 24 13.79 17.49 -10.57
N ASP A 25 13.64 17.85 -11.83
CA ASP A 25 14.30 19.04 -12.37
C ASP A 25 13.57 20.34 -11.99
N GLU A 26 14.10 21.47 -12.45
CA GLU A 26 13.56 22.81 -12.20
C GLU A 26 12.14 23.00 -12.78
N THR A 27 11.77 22.23 -13.79
CA THR A 27 10.42 22.25 -14.39
C THR A 27 9.45 21.33 -13.66
N GLY A 28 9.94 20.54 -12.69
CA GLY A 28 9.18 19.54 -11.97
C GLY A 28 9.08 18.20 -12.69
N SER A 29 9.84 17.97 -13.76
CA SER A 29 9.88 16.70 -14.48
C SER A 29 10.76 15.67 -13.76
N THR A 30 10.39 14.41 -13.90
CA THR A 30 11.08 13.23 -13.33
C THR A 30 11.99 12.53 -14.34
N PHE A 31 12.04 13.02 -15.58
CA PHE A 31 12.89 12.51 -16.65
C PHE A 31 14.18 13.33 -16.73
N THR A 32 14.91 13.35 -15.62
CA THR A 32 16.17 14.08 -15.51
C THR A 32 17.26 13.17 -14.97
N GLU A 33 18.50 13.46 -15.35
CA GLU A 33 19.68 12.82 -14.76
C GLU A 33 20.01 13.52 -13.44
N GLY A 34 20.20 12.75 -12.37
CA GLY A 34 20.53 13.32 -11.07
C GLY A 34 20.68 12.30 -9.95
N VAL A 35 21.00 12.81 -8.77
CA VAL A 35 21.19 12.01 -7.55
C VAL A 35 20.29 12.57 -6.46
N LEU A 36 19.52 11.69 -5.81
CA LEU A 36 18.72 12.02 -4.64
C LEU A 36 19.42 11.53 -3.37
N SER A 37 20.08 12.45 -2.66
CA SER A 37 20.72 12.19 -1.37
C SER A 37 19.87 12.73 -0.23
N GLY A 38 19.80 11.98 0.88
CA GLY A 38 19.12 12.44 2.09
C GLY A 38 19.18 11.42 3.21
N ASP A 39 18.83 11.86 4.42
CA ASP A 39 18.82 11.03 5.61
C ASP A 39 17.48 10.33 5.80
N ILE A 40 17.54 9.05 6.17
CA ILE A 40 16.36 8.27 6.55
C ILE A 40 16.45 7.80 8.00
N LYS A 41 15.36 7.94 8.73
CA LYS A 41 15.23 7.33 10.05
C LYS A 41 14.87 5.86 9.87
N VAL A 42 15.78 4.97 10.24
CA VAL A 42 15.52 3.53 10.31
C VAL A 42 14.92 3.22 11.68
N PRO A 43 13.69 2.69 11.76
CA PRO A 43 13.10 2.29 13.04
C PRO A 43 13.97 1.23 13.71
N SER A 44 14.35 1.45 14.97
CA SER A 44 15.09 0.48 15.79
C SER A 44 14.18 -0.61 16.36
N GLU A 45 12.92 -0.28 16.60
CA GLU A 45 11.90 -1.20 17.08
C GLU A 45 11.27 -1.95 15.90
N HIS A 46 11.43 -3.27 15.90
CA HIS A 46 10.96 -4.16 14.84
C HIS A 46 9.48 -4.54 15.04
N GLU A 47 8.61 -3.56 15.29
CA GLU A 47 7.18 -3.83 15.43
C GLU A 47 6.55 -4.10 14.05
N LEU A 48 6.16 -5.35 13.83
CA LEU A 48 5.40 -5.74 12.65
C LEU A 48 3.99 -5.16 12.71
N THR A 49 3.54 -4.55 11.62
CA THR A 49 2.14 -4.14 11.46
C THR A 49 1.21 -5.36 11.50
N PHE A 50 -0.08 -5.13 11.79
CA PHE A 50 -1.08 -6.20 11.76
C PHE A 50 -1.08 -6.95 10.42
N TYR A 51 -0.97 -6.23 9.31
CA TYR A 51 -0.90 -6.81 7.97
C TYR A 51 0.38 -7.61 7.75
N ALA A 52 1.54 -7.11 8.18
CA ALA A 52 2.79 -7.87 8.07
C ALA A 52 2.75 -9.17 8.89
N ARG A 53 2.03 -9.18 10.02
CA ARG A 53 1.89 -10.35 10.90
C ARG A 53 0.85 -11.37 10.42
N HIS A 54 -0.31 -10.92 9.92
CA HIS A 54 -1.45 -11.80 9.61
C HIS A 54 -1.80 -11.86 8.11
N GLY A 55 -1.15 -11.06 7.28
CA GLY A 55 -1.41 -10.94 5.85
C GLY A 55 -2.87 -10.57 5.55
N GLU A 56 -3.44 -11.27 4.58
CA GLU A 56 -4.80 -11.07 4.07
C GLU A 56 -5.92 -11.62 5.00
N LEU A 57 -5.61 -12.05 6.22
CA LEU A 57 -6.57 -12.71 7.11
C LEU A 57 -7.85 -11.88 7.30
N PHE A 58 -7.71 -10.59 7.61
CA PHE A 58 -8.85 -9.69 7.82
C PHE A 58 -9.71 -9.58 6.56
N ALA A 59 -9.10 -9.30 5.41
CA ALA A 59 -9.81 -9.18 4.13
C ALA A 59 -10.53 -10.48 3.74
N LYS A 60 -9.90 -11.63 3.96
CA LYS A 60 -10.50 -12.96 3.71
C LYS A 60 -11.71 -13.20 4.61
N VAL A 61 -11.62 -12.89 5.91
CA VAL A 61 -12.74 -13.05 6.85
C VAL A 61 -13.93 -12.17 6.42
N CYS A 62 -13.68 -10.91 6.10
CA CYS A 62 -14.73 -10.03 5.56
C CYS A 62 -15.36 -10.61 4.29
N GLY A 63 -14.54 -11.06 3.33
CA GLY A 63 -15.01 -11.66 2.09
C GLY A 63 -15.88 -12.90 2.31
N VAL A 64 -15.49 -13.79 3.23
CA VAL A 64 -16.28 -14.99 3.57
C VAL A 64 -17.62 -14.60 4.20
N ILE A 65 -17.63 -13.67 5.16
CA ILE A 65 -18.87 -13.20 5.80
C ILE A 65 -19.82 -12.58 4.76
N THR A 66 -19.30 -11.73 3.88
CA THR A 66 -20.10 -11.13 2.79
C THR A 66 -20.66 -12.20 1.85
N LEU A 67 -19.85 -13.19 1.46
CA LEU A 67 -20.29 -14.27 0.59
C LEU A 67 -21.41 -15.10 1.24
N ILE A 68 -21.28 -15.44 2.53
CA ILE A 68 -22.32 -16.14 3.29
C ILE A 68 -23.61 -15.30 3.31
N ALA A 69 -23.53 -14.00 3.59
CA ALA A 69 -24.70 -13.12 3.60
C ALA A 69 -25.41 -13.06 2.25
N ILE A 70 -24.65 -12.98 1.14
CA ILE A 70 -25.19 -13.01 -0.22
C ILE A 70 -25.91 -14.34 -0.50
N VAL A 71 -25.29 -15.47 -0.13
CA VAL A 71 -25.90 -16.80 -0.32
C VAL A 71 -27.20 -16.92 0.47
N LEU A 72 -27.21 -16.55 1.75
CA LEU A 72 -28.40 -16.65 2.60
C LEU A 72 -29.54 -15.73 2.11
N THR A 73 -29.23 -14.50 1.72
CA THR A 73 -30.25 -13.56 1.20
C THR A 73 -30.80 -14.01 -0.14
N SER A 74 -29.95 -14.57 -1.02
CA SER A 74 -30.38 -15.09 -2.32
C SER A 74 -31.26 -16.33 -2.17
N LEU A 75 -30.89 -17.27 -1.29
CA LEU A 75 -31.68 -18.47 -1.00
C LEU A 75 -33.03 -18.13 -0.37
N THR A 76 -33.07 -17.20 0.58
CA THR A 76 -34.33 -16.77 1.20
C THR A 76 -35.24 -16.03 0.23
N ARG A 77 -34.69 -15.26 -0.71
CA ARG A 77 -35.45 -14.60 -1.76
C ARG A 77 -35.99 -15.59 -2.79
N TRP A 78 -35.20 -16.58 -3.18
CA TRP A 78 -35.64 -17.63 -4.11
C TRP A 78 -36.76 -18.48 -3.50
N ARG A 79 -36.69 -18.80 -2.21
CA ARG A 79 -37.76 -19.54 -1.51
C ARG A 79 -39.06 -18.76 -1.33
N ARG A 80 -39.07 -17.45 -1.58
CA ARG A 80 -40.27 -16.58 -1.50
C ARG A 80 -40.93 -16.34 -2.86
N LEU A 81 -40.29 -16.73 -3.97
CA LEU A 81 -40.82 -16.70 -5.33
C LEU A 81 -41.41 -18.06 -5.67
#